data_AF-A0AAV7MVS1-F1
#
_entry.id   AF-A0AAV7MVS1-F1
#
_cell.length_a   1.000
_cell.length_b   1.000
_cell.length_c   1.000
_cell.angle_alpha   90.00
_cell.angle_beta   90.00
_cell.angle_gamma   90.00
#
_symmetry.space_group_name_H-M   'P 1'
#
loop_
_entity.id
_entity.type
_entity.pdbx_description
1 polymer ?
#
loop_
_entity_poly.entity_id
_entity_poly.type
_entity_poly.pdbx_seq_one_letter_code
_entity_poly.pdbx_strand_id
1 'polypeptide(L)'
;MARHTRTSKDGSTRQAEQIMEIVANVMKKLQEDYVHVADFALRSAGASIVLSGTSLNYVSDSDNAPWYSFSLWNHSPGPEVILQPDVHPGNCWAFPGSKGSVMVKLARNIHPVAVTVQHIPITMSHDGHIKSALKDFEVYVRHTLNFRR
;
A
#
# COMPACT_ATOMS: atom_id res chain seq x y z
N MET A 1 -48.66 33.70 32.60
CA MET A 1 -48.49 32.59 31.63
C MET A 1 -47.21 32.84 30.84
N ALA A 2 -46.18 32.02 31.01
CA ALA A 2 -45.10 31.81 30.03
C ALA A 2 -44.28 30.60 30.49
N ARG A 3 -44.54 29.42 29.90
CA ARG A 3 -43.77 28.20 30.17
C ARG A 3 -42.80 28.03 29.00
N HIS A 4 -41.56 28.47 29.18
CA HIS A 4 -40.50 28.30 28.19
C HIS A 4 -40.11 26.82 28.10
N THR A 5 -40.44 26.20 26.97
CA THR A 5 -39.99 24.85 26.58
C THR A 5 -38.56 24.93 26.04
N ARG A 6 -37.56 24.83 26.92
CA ARG A 6 -36.14 24.80 26.55
C ARG A 6 -35.47 23.56 27.12
N THR A 7 -35.82 22.38 26.61
CA THR A 7 -35.19 21.11 27.04
C THR A 7 -34.92 20.10 25.92
N SER A 8 -35.49 20.25 24.72
CA SER A 8 -35.29 19.28 23.62
C SER A 8 -34.04 19.55 22.75
N LYS A 9 -33.68 20.83 22.52
CA LYS A 9 -32.56 21.22 21.65
C LYS A 9 -31.18 20.95 22.29
N ASP A 10 -31.12 20.97 23.62
CA ASP A 10 -29.89 20.80 24.41
C ASP A 10 -29.46 19.32 24.46
N GLY A 11 -30.40 18.39 24.65
CA GLY A 11 -30.13 16.96 24.63
C GLY A 11 -29.64 16.44 23.28
N SER A 12 -30.20 16.95 22.17
CA SER A 12 -29.75 16.58 20.81
C SER A 12 -28.35 17.08 20.50
N THR A 13 -27.95 18.24 21.04
CA THR A 13 -26.63 18.83 20.78
C THR A 13 -25.56 18.06 21.55
N ARG A 14 -25.83 17.73 22.83
CA ARG A 14 -24.95 16.87 23.64
C ARG A 14 -24.73 15.49 23.05
N GLN A 15 -25.79 14.89 22.50
CA GLN A 15 -25.69 13.55 21.88
C GLN A 15 -24.84 13.60 20.60
N ALA A 16 -24.94 14.66 19.80
CA ALA A 16 -24.10 14.87 18.62
C ALA A 16 -22.62 15.08 18.99
N GLU A 17 -22.35 15.87 20.04
CA GLU A 17 -20.98 16.07 20.55
C GLU A 17 -20.34 14.75 21.02
N GLN A 18 -21.09 13.92 21.75
CA GLN A 18 -20.64 12.60 22.19
C GLN A 18 -20.34 11.66 21.00
N ILE A 19 -21.18 11.67 19.97
CA ILE A 19 -20.93 10.87 18.76
C ILE A 19 -19.67 11.35 18.05
N MET A 20 -19.48 12.66 17.91
CA MET A 20 -18.29 13.23 17.28
C MET A 20 -17.01 12.90 18.07
N GLU A 21 -17.07 12.90 19.39
CA GLU A 21 -15.95 12.48 20.25
C GLU A 21 -15.62 11.00 20.06
N ILE A 22 -16.64 10.13 20.02
CA ILE A 22 -16.44 8.69 19.75
C ILE A 22 -15.81 8.49 18.37
N VAL A 23 -16.34 9.15 17.33
CA VAL A 23 -15.80 9.07 15.97
C VAL A 23 -14.36 9.55 15.93
N ALA A 24 -14.04 10.68 16.56
CA ALA A 24 -12.67 11.19 16.64
C ALA A 24 -11.73 10.20 17.34
N ASN A 25 -12.16 9.60 18.44
CA ASN A 25 -11.38 8.59 19.16
C ASN A 25 -11.18 7.31 18.36
N VAL A 26 -12.21 6.85 17.63
CA VAL A 26 -12.10 5.69 16.73
C VAL A 26 -11.14 6.00 15.59
N MET A 27 -11.26 7.16 14.95
CA MET A 27 -10.35 7.59 13.88
C MET A 27 -8.91 7.70 14.37
N LYS A 28 -8.69 8.25 15.57
CA LYS A 28 -7.38 8.34 16.21
C LYS A 28 -6.80 6.95 16.48
N LYS A 29 -7.59 6.03 17.04
CA LYS A 29 -7.16 4.64 17.28
C LYS A 29 -6.85 3.90 15.98
N LEU A 30 -7.67 4.08 14.94
CA LEU A 30 -7.39 3.51 13.63
C LEU A 30 -6.07 4.04 13.06
N GLN A 31 -5.78 5.33 13.23
CA GLN A 31 -4.48 5.91 12.86
C GLN A 31 -3.33 5.38 13.72
N GLU A 32 -3.54 5.14 15.02
CA GLU A 32 -2.56 4.57 15.93
C GLU A 32 -2.25 3.10 15.61
N ASP A 33 -3.27 2.33 15.21
CA ASP A 33 -3.15 0.92 14.81
C ASP A 33 -2.52 0.76 13.41
N TYR A 34 -2.50 1.81 12.59
CA TYR A 34 -1.67 1.88 11.38
C TYR A 34 -0.19 2.01 11.78
N VAL A 35 0.41 0.86 12.10
CA VAL A 35 1.84 0.54 12.18
C VAL A 35 2.73 1.75 12.52
N HIS A 36 2.99 1.97 13.81
CA HIS A 36 4.00 2.93 14.31
C HIS A 36 5.47 2.56 13.98
N VAL A 37 5.69 1.66 13.01
CA VAL A 37 7.02 1.25 12.54
C VAL A 37 7.30 2.01 11.25
N ALA A 38 8.42 2.73 11.22
CA ALA A 38 8.83 3.46 10.01
C ALA A 38 9.02 2.50 8.83
N ASP A 39 8.45 2.85 7.68
CA ASP A 39 8.68 2.11 6.45
C ASP A 39 10.03 2.52 5.83
N PHE A 40 11.04 1.68 6.03
CA PHE A 40 12.38 1.88 5.44
C PHE A 40 12.46 1.40 3.98
N ALA A 41 11.43 0.75 3.45
CA ALA A 41 11.29 0.37 2.05
C ALA A 41 10.57 1.46 1.22
N LEU A 42 10.08 2.53 1.85
CA LEU A 42 9.40 3.63 1.16
C LEU A 42 10.33 4.40 0.20
N ARG A 43 9.91 4.55 -1.06
CA ARG A 43 10.68 5.26 -2.10
C ARG A 43 10.93 6.72 -1.74
N SER A 44 9.92 7.42 -1.22
CA SER A 44 10.06 8.83 -0.81
C SER A 44 10.99 9.01 0.40
N ALA A 45 11.26 7.94 1.17
CA ALA A 45 12.27 7.94 2.22
C ALA A 45 13.69 7.64 1.71
N GLY A 46 13.85 7.27 0.43
CA GLY A 46 15.13 6.99 -0.21
C GLY A 46 15.40 5.51 -0.51
N ALA A 47 14.42 4.63 -0.37
CA ALA A 47 14.53 3.24 -0.81
C ALA A 47 14.44 3.13 -2.34
N SER A 48 14.96 2.04 -2.89
CA SER A 48 14.97 1.80 -4.35
C SER A 48 14.98 0.32 -4.71
N ILE A 49 14.54 -0.01 -5.91
CA ILE A 49 14.65 -1.37 -6.47
C ILE A 49 16.06 -1.64 -7.01
N VAL A 50 16.59 -2.83 -6.74
CA VAL A 50 17.81 -3.36 -7.36
C VAL A 50 17.42 -4.30 -8.49
N LEU A 51 17.47 -3.81 -9.73
CA LEU A 51 16.98 -4.53 -10.91
C LEU A 51 17.67 -5.89 -11.13
N SER A 52 18.96 -6.03 -10.82
CA SER A 52 19.71 -7.28 -11.02
C SER A 52 19.25 -8.43 -10.13
N GLY A 53 18.55 -8.14 -9.02
CA GLY A 53 17.96 -9.13 -8.13
C GLY A 53 16.43 -9.17 -8.19
N THR A 54 15.84 -8.52 -9.19
CA THR A 54 14.39 -8.38 -9.33
C THR A 54 13.91 -9.05 -10.60
N SER A 55 12.78 -9.76 -10.53
CA SER A 55 12.15 -10.40 -11.68
C SER A 55 11.77 -9.38 -12.76
N LEU A 56 11.65 -9.85 -14.00
CA LEU A 56 11.19 -9.02 -15.10
C LEU A 56 9.74 -8.59 -14.89
N ASN A 57 9.41 -7.42 -15.42
CA ASN A 57 8.03 -6.94 -15.44
C ASN A 57 7.17 -7.86 -16.29
N TYR A 58 5.94 -8.13 -15.85
CA TYR A 58 4.96 -8.80 -16.69
C TYR A 58 4.62 -7.91 -17.88
N VAL A 59 4.58 -8.51 -19.07
CA VAL A 59 4.16 -7.84 -20.30
C VAL A 59 2.85 -8.49 -20.71
N SER A 60 1.80 -7.69 -20.78
CA SER A 60 0.48 -8.18 -21.21
C SER A 60 0.44 -8.33 -22.73
N ASP A 61 -0.40 -9.23 -23.25
CA ASP A 61 -0.60 -9.36 -24.70
C ASP A 61 -1.18 -8.06 -25.32
N SER A 62 -1.91 -7.26 -24.52
CA SER A 62 -2.37 -5.93 -24.92
C SER A 62 -1.22 -4.94 -25.13
N ASP A 63 -0.10 -5.09 -24.41
CA ASP A 63 1.08 -4.21 -24.55
C ASP A 63 1.85 -4.48 -25.85
N ASN A 64 1.59 -5.61 -26.52
CA ASN A 64 2.25 -6.01 -27.78
C ASN A 64 1.41 -5.73 -29.03
N ALA A 65 0.22 -5.14 -28.91
CA ALA A 65 -0.64 -4.91 -30.06
C ALA A 65 -0.19 -3.66 -30.86
N PRO A 66 -0.11 -3.72 -32.21
CA PRO A 66 0.43 -2.61 -33.00
C PRO A 66 -0.40 -1.31 -32.90
N TRP A 67 -1.72 -1.41 -32.66
CA TRP A 67 -2.62 -0.27 -32.45
C TRP A 67 -2.50 0.34 -31.05
N TYR A 68 -1.86 -0.39 -30.13
CA TYR A 68 -1.66 0.03 -28.75
C TYR A 68 -0.65 1.17 -28.62
N SER A 69 0.16 1.41 -29.65
CA SER A 69 1.02 2.59 -29.82
C SER A 69 0.27 3.93 -29.72
N PHE A 70 -1.05 3.95 -29.92
CA PHE A 70 -1.90 5.14 -29.78
C PHE A 70 -2.58 5.25 -28.40
N SER A 71 -2.54 4.20 -27.60
CA SER A 71 -3.15 4.18 -26.28
C SER A 71 -2.07 4.46 -25.23
N LEU A 72 -1.99 5.72 -24.81
CA LEU A 72 -0.96 6.21 -23.88
C LEU A 72 -1.14 5.69 -22.43
N TRP A 73 -2.01 4.71 -22.16
CA TRP A 73 -2.55 4.47 -20.81
C TRP A 73 -2.32 3.11 -20.17
N ASN A 74 -2.04 2.04 -20.91
CA ASN A 74 -1.74 0.71 -20.35
C ASN A 74 -0.22 0.47 -20.35
N HIS A 75 0.53 1.24 -19.55
CA HIS A 75 1.88 0.80 -19.21
C HIS A 75 1.76 -0.02 -17.94
N SER A 76 2.02 -1.33 -18.04
CA SER A 76 2.13 -2.21 -16.87
C SER A 76 3.16 -1.61 -15.89
N PRO A 77 2.76 -1.21 -14.65
CA PRO A 77 3.66 -0.50 -13.76
C PRO A 77 4.90 -1.32 -13.41
N GLY A 78 6.06 -0.65 -13.34
CA GLY A 78 7.32 -1.30 -12.96
C GLY A 78 7.41 -1.62 -11.46
N PRO A 79 8.46 -2.34 -11.02
CA PRO A 79 8.61 -2.77 -9.62
C PRO A 79 8.68 -1.62 -8.60
N GLU A 80 8.97 -0.40 -9.04
CA GLU A 80 9.05 0.79 -8.18
C GLU A 80 7.70 1.18 -7.54
N VAL A 81 6.57 0.69 -8.05
CA VAL A 81 5.26 0.99 -7.45
C VAL A 81 5.06 0.31 -6.10
N ILE A 82 5.72 -0.82 -5.84
CA ILE A 82 5.58 -1.53 -4.55
C ILE A 82 6.19 -0.77 -3.38
N LEU A 83 7.02 0.25 -3.66
CA LEU A 83 7.66 1.11 -2.68
C LEU A 83 6.89 2.42 -2.47
N GLN A 84 5.67 2.52 -3.01
CA GLN A 84 4.78 3.69 -2.90
C GLN A 84 3.55 3.33 -2.04
N PRO A 85 2.93 4.32 -1.37
CA PRO A 85 1.80 4.07 -0.48
C PRO A 85 0.47 3.84 -1.23
N ASP A 86 0.45 3.97 -2.55
CA ASP A 86 -0.75 3.87 -3.37
C ASP A 86 -1.07 2.39 -3.71
N VAL A 87 -2.18 1.89 -3.18
CA VAL A 87 -2.65 0.49 -3.35
C VAL A 87 -3.98 0.40 -4.10
N HIS A 88 -4.26 1.31 -5.04
CA HIS A 88 -5.48 1.23 -5.86
C HIS A 88 -5.42 0.10 -6.91
N PRO A 89 -6.57 -0.43 -7.35
CA PRO A 89 -6.63 -1.42 -8.43
C PRO A 89 -5.86 -0.97 -9.68
N GLY A 90 -4.97 -1.82 -10.17
CA GLY A 90 -4.10 -1.54 -11.32
C GLY A 90 -2.77 -0.88 -10.96
N ASN A 91 -2.62 -0.29 -9.77
CA ASN A 91 -1.34 0.23 -9.29
C ASN A 91 -0.56 -0.83 -8.51
N CYS A 92 -0.17 -1.89 -9.19
CA CYS A 92 0.66 -2.95 -8.62
C CYS A 92 1.71 -3.39 -9.62
N TRP A 93 2.75 -4.04 -9.11
CA TRP A 93 3.77 -4.66 -9.96
C TRP A 93 3.43 -6.13 -10.18
N ALA A 94 3.45 -6.56 -11.43
CA ALA A 94 3.24 -7.95 -11.83
C ALA A 94 4.52 -8.53 -12.43
N PHE A 95 4.74 -9.83 -12.21
CA PHE A 95 5.82 -10.60 -12.83
C PHE A 95 5.25 -11.87 -13.48
N PRO A 96 5.92 -12.44 -14.50
CA PRO A 96 5.46 -13.66 -15.16
C PRO A 96 5.43 -14.88 -14.22
N GLY A 97 4.34 -15.64 -14.27
CA GLY A 97 4.19 -16.89 -13.53
C GLY A 97 3.83 -16.69 -12.04
N SER A 98 4.12 -17.70 -11.22
CA SER A 98 3.77 -17.74 -9.79
C SER A 98 4.97 -17.61 -8.85
N LYS A 99 6.18 -17.50 -9.40
CA LYS A 99 7.43 -17.39 -8.64
C LYS A 99 8.23 -16.21 -9.17
N GLY A 100 8.57 -15.30 -8.28
CA GLY A 100 9.35 -14.11 -8.57
C GLY A 100 10.14 -13.67 -7.35
N SER A 101 11.05 -12.72 -7.56
CA SER A 101 11.88 -12.14 -6.53
C SER A 101 11.95 -10.63 -6.74
N VAL A 102 12.06 -9.88 -5.65
CA VAL A 102 12.36 -8.46 -5.69
C VAL A 102 13.44 -8.14 -4.67
N MET A 103 14.42 -7.35 -5.09
CA MET A 103 15.50 -6.90 -4.23
C MET A 103 15.33 -5.41 -3.95
N VAL A 104 15.04 -5.08 -2.69
CA VAL A 104 14.83 -3.71 -2.24
C VAL A 104 16.08 -3.24 -1.48
N LYS A 105 16.65 -2.11 -1.92
CA LYS A 105 17.62 -1.36 -1.13
C LYS A 105 16.85 -0.43 -0.20
N LEU A 106 16.96 -0.68 1.11
CA LEU A 106 16.33 0.14 2.13
C LEU A 106 16.96 1.54 2.19
N ALA A 107 16.17 2.51 2.64
CA ALA A 107 16.60 3.90 2.84
C ALA A 107 17.75 4.03 3.85
N ARG A 108 17.82 3.13 4.84
CA ARG A 108 18.86 3.08 5.88
C ARG A 108 19.26 1.64 6.17
N ASN A 109 20.47 1.46 6.69
CA ASN A 109 20.90 0.18 7.24
C ASN A 109 20.17 -0.06 8.56
N ILE A 110 19.38 -1.12 8.63
CA ILE A 110 18.57 -1.48 9.80
C ILE A 110 18.66 -2.97 10.08
N HIS A 111 18.20 -3.39 11.26
CA HIS A 111 17.86 -4.77 11.53
C HIS A 111 16.34 -4.93 11.33
N PRO A 112 15.87 -5.59 10.26
CA PRO A 112 14.44 -5.71 9.99
C PRO A 112 13.75 -6.53 11.07
N VAL A 113 12.64 -6.01 11.61
CA VAL A 113 11.82 -6.70 12.64
C VAL A 113 10.48 -7.18 12.10
N ALA A 114 10.00 -6.56 11.02
CA ALA A 114 8.74 -6.88 10.38
C ALA A 114 8.79 -6.48 8.90
N VAL A 115 7.92 -7.12 8.11
CA VAL A 115 7.65 -6.79 6.71
C VAL A 115 6.14 -6.72 6.54
N THR A 116 5.68 -5.72 5.80
CA THR A 116 4.27 -5.55 5.47
C THR A 116 4.07 -5.84 3.98
N VAL A 117 3.10 -6.68 3.65
CA VAL A 117 2.67 -6.95 2.26
C VAL A 117 1.20 -6.59 2.17
N GLN A 118 0.83 -5.80 1.16
CA GLN A 118 -0.54 -5.35 0.95
C GLN A 118 -1.05 -5.78 -0.42
N HIS A 119 -2.36 -5.98 -0.50
CA HIS A 119 -3.07 -6.27 -1.74
C HIS A 119 -4.46 -5.64 -1.66
N ILE A 120 -5.06 -5.33 -2.81
CA ILE A 120 -6.44 -4.84 -2.87
C ILE A 120 -7.40 -5.84 -2.20
N PRO A 121 -8.46 -5.34 -1.54
CA PRO A 121 -9.51 -6.22 -1.02
C PRO A 121 -10.28 -6.89 -2.16
N ILE A 122 -10.87 -8.05 -1.88
CA ILE A 122 -11.68 -8.82 -2.85
C ILE A 122 -12.83 -7.97 -3.43
N THR A 123 -13.43 -7.11 -2.61
CA THR A 123 -14.51 -6.20 -3.00
C THR A 123 -14.12 -5.15 -4.03
N MET A 124 -12.81 -4.89 -4.19
CA MET A 124 -12.27 -3.97 -5.21
C MET A 124 -11.69 -4.70 -6.42
N SER A 125 -11.73 -6.04 -6.45
CA SER A 125 -11.29 -6.81 -7.60
C SER A 125 -12.37 -6.87 -8.68
N HIS A 126 -11.97 -6.70 -9.94
CA HIS A 126 -12.88 -6.74 -11.09
C HIS A 126 -13.60 -8.09 -11.20
N ASP A 127 -12.89 -9.20 -10.98
CA ASP A 127 -13.41 -10.56 -11.14
C ASP A 127 -13.93 -11.16 -9.82
N GLY A 128 -14.02 -10.35 -8.76
CA GLY A 128 -14.45 -10.81 -7.44
C GLY A 128 -13.49 -11.81 -6.77
N HIS A 129 -12.22 -11.88 -7.22
CA HIS A 129 -11.20 -12.73 -6.62
C HIS A 129 -9.80 -12.11 -6.66
N ILE A 130 -8.91 -12.55 -5.76
CA ILE A 130 -7.52 -12.09 -5.66
C ILE A 130 -6.51 -13.22 -5.90
N LYS A 131 -6.76 -14.06 -6.92
CA LYS A 131 -5.91 -15.22 -7.22
C LYS A 131 -4.45 -14.87 -7.52
N SER A 132 -4.20 -13.65 -7.97
CA SER A 132 -2.86 -13.08 -8.23
C SER A 132 -2.13 -12.61 -6.97
N ALA A 133 -2.80 -12.51 -5.82
CA ALA A 133 -2.18 -12.06 -4.59
C ALA A 133 -1.07 -13.02 -4.16
N LEU A 134 0.00 -12.45 -3.59
CA LEU A 134 1.11 -13.21 -3.02
C LEU A 134 0.59 -14.11 -1.89
N LYS A 135 1.00 -15.38 -1.90
CA LYS A 135 0.60 -16.37 -0.90
C LYS A 135 1.76 -16.65 0.05
N ASP A 136 2.74 -17.39 -0.44
CA ASP A 136 3.94 -17.77 0.29
C ASP A 136 5.10 -16.90 -0.17
N PHE A 137 5.87 -16.37 0.79
CA PHE A 137 7.05 -15.57 0.51
C PHE A 137 8.12 -15.78 1.56
N GLU A 138 9.36 -15.52 1.17
CA GLU A 138 10.53 -15.60 2.03
C GLU A 138 11.27 -14.27 1.99
N VAL A 139 11.85 -13.88 3.13
CA VAL A 139 12.59 -12.63 3.27
C VAL A 139 14.04 -12.95 3.57
N TYR A 140 14.92 -12.42 2.73
CA TYR A 140 16.37 -12.57 2.85
C TYR A 140 17.01 -11.21 3.09
N VAL A 141 17.91 -11.14 4.06
CA VAL A 141 18.68 -9.92 4.35
C VAL A 141 20.09 -10.08 3.81
N ARG A 142 20.50 -9.15 2.95
CA ARG A 142 21.87 -9.09 2.44
C ARG A 142 22.58 -7.87 3.01
N HIS A 143 23.66 -8.12 3.75
CA HIS A 143 24.58 -7.05 4.15
C HIS A 143 25.62 -6.83 3.04
N THR A 144 25.67 -5.61 2.50
CA THR A 144 26.79 -5.21 1.65
C THR A 144 27.88 -4.65 2.56
N LEU A 145 28.96 -5.42 2.77
CA LEU A 145 30.16 -4.92 3.42
C LEU A 145 30.78 -3.88 2.49
N ASN A 146 30.64 -2.60 2.83
CA ASN A 146 31.37 -1.53 2.17
C ASN A 146 32.84 -1.64 2.59
N PHE A 147 33.66 -2.32 1.79
CA PHE A 147 35.10 -2.08 1.82
C PHE A 147 35.31 -0.65 1.32
N ARG A 148 35.45 0.29 2.26
CA ARG A 148 35.97 1.62 1.95
C ARG A 148 37.39 1.44 1.39
N ARG A 149 37.62 1.86 0.15
CA ARG A 149 38.96 2.21 -0.33
C ARG A 149 39.31 3.60 0.19
#